data_AF-A0A420YJ26-F1
#
_entry.id   AF-A0A420YJ26-F1
#
_cell.length_a   1.000
_cell.length_b   1.000
_cell.length_c   1.000
_cell.angle_alpha   90.00
_cell.angle_beta   90.00
_cell.angle_gamma   90.00
#
_symmetry.space_group_name_H-M   'P 1'
#
loop_
_entity.id
_entity.type
_entity.pdbx_description
1 polymer ?
#
loop_
_entity_poly.entity_id
_entity_poly.type
_entity_poly.pdbx_seq_one_letter_code
_entity_poly.pdbx_strand_id
1 'polypeptide(L)'
;MDVDATVRILQTYDPSFDAKAARDALHQDSTLAAWAATHLTPHNLLTPDELFQYSSLEQSGRAEELTAAVDVGSVQAFDDQEIKNAILELDRSTDAINKQTETLQHQQDALTKLMKNTSKDVEARSILDLKRAQAAELDRKKLAHSVANLAQNIESRVFDLEQAGTGNSDTIQQTVNDLLASDDKLLASLQKLGLELETEDPGEKEGVAELRDICARLIKYTVEALRTRLDRLYLETLEATPQATSRQHVYGEDIATVQEELESLYSEILPVAQMSVEQQYLGPALKRLATKNSKREEKAARAVDYIQECLDYVLERIGALSSHIEACQAHQAASMQLAAIARTELAAEVDSVYKREPQSTTNSAVSPVKKPPSHVRARSDTLSKHRRRSSGLGGLGDESSVEQLLRMLALSVLSEEELDSSLLSSEHARPLDTAVVDRSAKLRDVASNVQDSFEATTTDQLKDSLLAVQSLRDSLLAESQFGHVKLVDPEMEGSIQVLNQELNHVQSRLEQVDAEMTLIRGRRGKQDELIRRWGS
;
A
#
# COMPACT_ATOMS: atom_id res chain seq x y z
N MET A 1 5.52 49.36 89.43
CA MET A 1 6.73 49.91 90.05
C MET A 1 6.76 49.42 91.49
N ASP A 2 7.91 48.98 91.96
CA ASP A 2 8.05 48.45 93.33
C ASP A 2 8.10 49.60 94.34
N VAL A 3 7.59 49.38 95.57
CA VAL A 3 7.52 50.42 96.62
C VAL A 3 8.91 51.00 96.88
N ASP A 4 9.93 50.16 96.87
CA ASP A 4 11.33 50.57 97.05
C ASP A 4 11.89 51.41 95.89
N ALA A 5 11.38 51.25 94.67
CA ALA A 5 11.79 52.08 93.54
C ALA A 5 11.25 53.51 93.68
N THR A 6 9.99 53.66 94.13
CA THR A 6 9.37 54.98 94.35
C THR A 6 10.04 55.76 95.49
N VAL A 7 10.42 55.09 96.58
CA VAL A 7 11.12 55.73 97.70
C VAL A 7 12.54 56.16 97.32
N ARG A 8 13.25 55.37 96.49
CA ARG A 8 14.57 55.77 95.96
C ARG A 8 14.49 56.99 95.06
N ILE A 9 13.46 57.08 94.23
CA ILE A 9 13.21 58.26 93.40
C ILE A 9 12.95 59.46 94.30
N LEU A 10 12.11 59.38 95.32
CA LEU A 10 11.88 60.53 96.22
C LEU A 10 13.14 61.00 96.96
N GLN A 11 14.01 60.07 97.38
CA GLN A 11 15.30 60.40 98.01
C GLN A 11 16.27 61.14 97.09
N THR A 12 16.20 60.96 95.76
CA THR A 12 17.08 61.68 94.83
C THR A 12 16.67 63.13 94.61
N TYR A 13 15.41 63.49 94.90
CA TYR A 13 14.89 64.85 94.68
C TYR A 13 14.86 65.68 95.97
N ASP A 14 14.72 65.07 97.16
CA ASP A 14 14.84 65.77 98.44
C ASP A 14 15.62 64.95 99.49
N PRO A 15 16.85 65.36 99.85
CA PRO A 15 17.67 64.64 100.82
C PRO A 15 17.19 64.79 102.29
N SER A 16 16.15 65.59 102.56
CA SER A 16 15.56 65.76 103.89
C SER A 16 14.34 64.85 104.18
N PHE A 17 13.98 64.00 103.22
CA PHE A 17 12.78 63.15 103.27
C PHE A 17 12.91 61.92 104.18
N ASP A 18 11.96 61.72 105.11
CA ASP A 18 11.93 60.56 106.01
C ASP A 18 11.41 59.29 105.31
N ALA A 19 12.35 58.54 104.75
CA ALA A 19 12.10 57.35 103.95
C ALA A 19 11.52 56.15 104.73
N LYS A 20 11.44 56.20 106.06
CA LYS A 20 10.82 55.11 106.85
C LYS A 20 9.31 55.30 106.96
N ALA A 21 8.86 56.50 107.30
CA ALA A 21 7.44 56.83 107.38
C ALA A 21 6.70 56.65 106.04
N ALA A 22 7.35 56.99 104.93
CA ALA A 22 6.77 56.84 103.59
C ALA A 22 6.62 55.38 103.14
N ARG A 23 7.55 54.49 103.55
CA ARG A 23 7.42 53.04 103.30
C ARG A 23 6.25 52.46 104.08
N ASP A 24 6.12 52.84 105.35
CA ASP A 24 5.04 52.34 106.22
C ASP A 24 3.66 52.78 105.72
N ALA A 25 3.54 54.00 105.17
CA ALA A 25 2.30 54.49 104.56
C ALA A 25 1.97 53.80 103.21
N LEU A 26 2.96 53.56 102.33
CA LEU A 26 2.73 52.87 101.04
C LEU A 26 2.41 51.38 101.21
N HIS A 27 2.86 50.74 102.30
CA HIS A 27 2.52 49.36 102.59
C HIS A 27 1.15 49.20 103.27
N GLN A 28 0.61 50.25 103.91
CA GLN A 28 -0.71 50.20 104.55
C GLN A 28 -1.88 50.35 103.56
N ASP A 29 -1.74 51.21 102.53
CA ASP A 29 -2.78 51.43 101.52
C ASP A 29 -2.30 51.05 100.10
N SER A 30 -2.79 49.94 99.54
CA SER A 30 -2.38 49.46 98.20
C SER A 30 -2.85 50.38 97.06
N THR A 31 -3.93 51.13 97.27
CA THR A 31 -4.41 52.16 96.34
C THR A 31 -3.44 53.34 96.27
N LEU A 32 -2.85 53.72 97.42
CA LEU A 32 -1.83 54.75 97.51
C LEU A 32 -0.52 54.29 96.87
N ALA A 33 -0.17 53.01 96.97
CA ALA A 33 0.96 52.43 96.26
C ALA A 33 0.77 52.39 94.72
N ALA A 34 -0.43 52.06 94.24
CA ALA A 34 -0.75 52.09 92.81
C ALA A 34 -0.77 53.52 92.24
N TRP A 35 -1.30 54.48 93.01
CA TRP A 35 -1.27 55.92 92.70
C TRP A 35 0.17 56.46 92.69
N ALA A 36 0.96 56.13 93.70
CA ALA A 36 2.38 56.50 93.78
C ALA A 36 3.17 55.93 92.58
N ALA A 37 2.92 54.68 92.19
CA ALA A 37 3.58 54.05 91.05
C ALA A 37 3.26 54.71 89.69
N THR A 38 2.09 55.35 89.55
CA THR A 38 1.66 56.03 88.32
C THR A 38 2.07 57.49 88.30
N HIS A 39 1.98 58.20 89.42
CA HIS A 39 2.20 59.64 89.49
C HIS A 39 3.61 60.07 89.95
N LEU A 40 4.33 59.23 90.71
CA LEU A 40 5.70 59.50 91.17
C LEU A 40 6.74 58.81 90.27
N THR A 41 6.65 59.07 88.97
CA THR A 41 7.63 58.63 87.96
C THR A 41 8.62 59.76 87.67
N PRO A 42 9.87 59.46 87.27
CA PRO A 42 10.90 60.49 87.06
C PRO A 42 10.57 61.49 85.95
N HIS A 43 9.58 61.21 85.10
CA HIS A 43 9.07 62.14 84.08
C HIS A 43 8.01 63.12 84.62
N ASN A 44 7.43 62.85 85.80
CA ASN A 44 6.40 63.67 86.42
C ASN A 44 6.91 64.47 87.62
N LEU A 45 8.17 64.27 88.02
CA LEU A 45 8.83 64.99 89.10
C LEU A 45 9.76 66.03 88.49
N LEU A 46 9.66 67.29 88.94
CA LEU A 46 10.56 68.35 88.48
C LEU A 46 11.98 68.06 88.97
N THR A 47 12.94 68.03 88.06
CA THR A 47 14.37 67.95 88.41
C THR A 47 14.81 69.20 89.21
N PRO A 48 15.84 69.12 90.05
CA PRO A 48 16.28 70.26 90.85
C PRO A 48 16.67 71.48 90.00
N ASP A 49 17.20 71.26 88.79
CA ASP A 49 17.48 72.32 87.81
C ASP A 49 16.20 72.92 87.23
N GLU A 50 15.18 72.10 86.93
CA GLU A 50 13.86 72.57 86.48
C GLU A 50 13.11 73.31 87.60
N LEU A 51 13.25 72.89 88.85
CA LEU A 51 12.69 73.58 90.02
C LEU A 51 13.38 74.93 90.24
N PHE A 52 14.71 75.01 90.03
CA PHE A 52 15.43 76.28 90.04
C PHE A 52 14.98 77.20 88.90
N GLN A 53 14.74 76.66 87.71
CA GLN A 53 14.20 77.42 86.58
C GLN A 53 12.77 77.87 86.84
N TYR A 54 11.92 77.01 87.42
CA TYR A 54 10.54 77.32 87.75
C TYR A 54 10.45 78.39 88.84
N SER A 55 11.25 78.29 89.91
CA SER A 55 11.33 79.32 90.95
C SER A 55 11.92 80.64 90.43
N SER A 56 12.85 80.60 89.47
CA SER A 56 13.33 81.79 88.76
C SER A 56 12.26 82.41 87.86
N LEU A 57 11.41 81.59 87.24
CA LEU A 57 10.27 82.00 86.41
C LEU A 57 9.11 82.56 87.26
N GLU A 58 8.92 82.04 88.47
CA GLU A 58 7.94 82.50 89.46
C GLU A 58 8.38 83.84 90.08
N GLN A 59 9.66 83.97 90.48
CA GLN A 59 10.23 85.24 90.96
C GLN A 59 10.23 86.35 89.89
N SER A 60 10.23 85.98 88.60
CA SER A 60 10.17 86.92 87.47
C SER A 60 8.76 87.14 86.90
N GLY A 61 7.72 86.51 87.47
CA GLY A 61 6.32 86.68 87.05
C GLY A 61 5.95 86.07 85.69
N ARG A 62 6.89 85.41 84.99
CA ARG A 62 6.67 84.83 83.65
C ARG A 62 5.93 83.50 83.64
N ALA A 63 5.87 82.83 84.79
CA ALA A 63 5.11 81.58 84.92
C ALA A 63 3.59 81.81 84.78
N GLU A 64 3.06 82.92 85.32
CA GLU A 64 1.65 83.30 85.16
C GLU A 64 1.31 83.73 83.73
N GLU A 65 2.25 84.35 83.01
CA GLU A 65 2.06 84.70 81.60
C GLU A 65 1.97 83.45 80.70
N LEU A 66 2.74 82.40 80.99
CA LEU A 66 2.73 81.14 80.22
C LEU A 66 1.50 80.29 80.52
N THR A 67 0.98 80.27 81.75
CA THR A 67 -0.27 79.57 82.07
C THR A 67 -1.50 80.30 81.52
N ALA A 68 -1.45 81.63 81.40
CA ALA A 68 -2.46 82.40 80.68
C ALA A 68 -2.35 82.26 79.15
N ALA A 69 -1.16 82.01 78.60
CA ALA A 69 -0.92 81.83 77.17
C ALA A 69 -1.25 80.41 76.66
N VAL A 70 -1.31 79.40 77.55
CA VAL A 70 -1.81 78.06 77.21
C VAL A 70 -3.33 78.08 77.32
N ASP A 71 -3.98 78.43 76.22
CA ASP A 71 -5.43 78.37 76.07
C ASP A 71 -5.90 76.89 76.07
N VAL A 72 -6.19 76.38 77.25
CA VAL A 72 -6.84 75.08 77.48
C VAL A 72 -8.28 75.06 76.89
N GLY A 73 -8.80 76.21 76.41
CA GLY A 73 -10.02 76.30 75.62
C GLY A 73 -9.88 75.84 74.16
N SER A 74 -8.67 75.58 73.67
CA SER A 74 -8.43 75.08 72.30
C SER A 74 -8.64 73.57 72.13
N VAL A 75 -8.92 72.83 73.21
CA VAL A 75 -9.57 71.52 73.11
C VAL A 75 -11.06 71.77 72.95
N GLN A 76 -11.48 71.94 71.69
CA GLN A 76 -12.89 71.95 71.31
C GLN A 76 -13.52 70.69 71.88
N ALA A 77 -14.35 70.84 72.92
CA ALA A 77 -15.11 69.74 73.47
C ALA A 77 -15.92 69.16 72.30
N PHE A 78 -15.59 67.92 71.92
CA PHE A 78 -16.33 67.21 70.88
C PHE A 78 -17.81 67.33 71.20
N ASP A 79 -18.60 67.79 70.23
CA ASP A 79 -20.03 67.87 70.40
C ASP A 79 -20.55 66.44 70.62
N ASP A 80 -21.45 66.23 71.58
CA ASP A 80 -22.04 64.90 71.85
C ASP A 80 -22.67 64.30 70.58
N GLN A 81 -23.05 65.17 69.63
CA GLN A 81 -23.53 64.82 68.30
C GLN A 81 -22.44 64.28 67.37
N GLU A 82 -21.23 64.85 67.41
CA GLU A 82 -20.07 64.38 66.63
C GLU A 82 -19.59 63.02 67.12
N ILE A 83 -19.56 62.80 68.43
CA ILE A 83 -19.23 61.49 69.02
C ILE A 83 -20.26 60.44 68.59
N LYS A 84 -21.56 60.76 68.63
CA LYS A 84 -22.62 59.85 68.16
C LYS A 84 -22.50 59.55 66.67
N ASN A 85 -22.17 60.55 65.85
CA ASN A 85 -21.96 60.34 64.41
C ASN A 85 -20.74 59.47 64.13
N ALA A 86 -19.63 59.69 64.85
CA ALA A 86 -18.43 58.87 64.73
C ALA A 86 -18.67 57.42 65.17
N ILE A 87 -19.47 57.18 66.21
CA ILE A 87 -19.88 55.83 66.63
C ILE A 87 -20.75 55.17 65.55
N LEU A 88 -21.75 55.88 65.01
CA LEU A 88 -22.59 55.33 63.94
C LEU A 88 -21.81 55.06 62.65
N GLU A 89 -20.82 55.89 62.33
CA GLU A 89 -19.92 55.67 61.19
C GLU A 89 -18.98 54.48 61.45
N LEU A 90 -18.47 54.34 62.68
CA LEU A 90 -17.66 53.21 63.10
C LEU A 90 -18.47 51.91 63.05
N ASP A 91 -19.70 51.89 63.55
CA ASP A 91 -20.60 50.74 63.49
C ASP A 91 -20.91 50.38 62.03
N ARG A 92 -21.20 51.38 61.20
CA ARG A 92 -21.39 51.17 59.75
C ARG A 92 -20.13 50.60 59.08
N SER A 93 -18.94 51.05 59.49
CA SER A 93 -17.66 50.53 58.98
C SER A 93 -17.41 49.11 59.47
N THR A 94 -17.76 48.81 60.72
CA THR A 94 -17.60 47.50 61.35
C THR A 94 -18.53 46.49 60.69
N ASP A 95 -19.78 46.85 60.43
CA ASP A 95 -20.73 46.05 59.65
C ASP A 95 -20.26 45.83 58.21
N ALA A 96 -19.65 46.84 57.58
CA ALA A 96 -19.09 46.70 56.24
C ALA A 96 -17.88 45.74 56.23
N ILE A 97 -17.00 45.83 57.23
CA ILE A 97 -15.85 44.94 57.39
C ILE A 97 -16.33 43.51 57.69
N ASN A 98 -17.34 43.33 58.55
CA ASN A 98 -17.90 42.00 58.86
C ASN A 98 -18.52 41.36 57.61
N LYS A 99 -19.26 42.11 56.79
CA LYS A 99 -19.75 41.61 55.50
C LYS A 99 -18.59 41.22 54.57
N GLN A 100 -17.52 42.00 54.55
CA GLN A 100 -16.34 41.68 53.74
C GLN A 100 -15.64 40.41 54.25
N THR A 101 -15.46 40.24 55.55
CA THR A 101 -14.83 39.03 56.12
C THR A 101 -15.68 37.79 55.90
N GLU A 102 -17.00 37.88 56.02
CA GLU A 102 -17.94 36.81 55.67
C GLU A 102 -17.82 36.42 54.19
N THR A 103 -17.77 37.41 53.28
CA THR A 103 -17.58 37.11 51.85
C THR A 103 -16.22 36.48 51.55
N LEU A 104 -15.16 36.90 52.23
CA LEU A 104 -13.82 36.30 52.09
C LEU A 104 -13.78 34.88 52.66
N GLN A 105 -14.46 34.61 53.78
CA GLN A 105 -14.59 33.26 54.31
C GLN A 105 -15.34 32.36 53.32
N HIS A 106 -16.44 32.84 52.72
CA HIS A 106 -17.14 32.10 51.68
C HIS A 106 -16.27 31.85 50.44
N GLN A 107 -15.44 32.82 50.03
CA GLN A 107 -14.49 32.65 48.93
C GLN A 107 -13.39 31.64 49.29
N GLN A 108 -12.84 31.70 50.51
CA GLN A 108 -11.85 30.74 51.00
C GLN A 108 -12.42 29.31 51.05
N ASP A 109 -13.64 29.14 51.55
CA ASP A 109 -14.33 27.85 51.55
C ASP A 109 -14.61 27.34 50.14
N ALA A 110 -14.98 28.22 49.21
CA ALA A 110 -15.15 27.85 47.80
C ALA A 110 -13.82 27.42 47.15
N LEU A 111 -12.73 28.15 47.41
CA LEU A 111 -11.40 27.83 46.90
C LEU A 111 -10.87 26.52 47.47
N THR A 112 -11.02 26.28 48.78
CA THR A 112 -10.58 25.02 49.39
C THR A 112 -11.38 23.81 48.85
N LYS A 113 -12.68 23.97 48.60
CA LYS A 113 -13.50 22.94 47.92
C LYS A 113 -13.03 22.70 46.49
N LEU A 114 -12.72 23.77 45.74
CA LEU A 114 -12.20 23.65 44.38
C LEU A 114 -10.85 22.96 44.36
N MET A 115 -9.91 23.33 45.24
CA MET A 115 -8.60 22.66 45.36
C MET A 115 -8.73 21.17 45.69
N LYS A 116 -9.63 20.82 46.61
CA LYS A 116 -9.94 19.41 46.94
C LYS A 116 -10.52 18.67 45.74
N ASN A 117 -11.42 19.29 44.97
CA ASN A 117 -11.98 18.69 43.77
C ASN A 117 -10.92 18.55 42.66
N THR A 118 -10.06 19.54 42.46
CA THR A 118 -8.96 19.44 41.49
C THR A 118 -7.97 18.34 41.85
N SER A 119 -7.66 18.13 43.14
CA SER A 119 -6.80 17.01 43.57
C SER A 119 -7.44 15.67 43.22
N LYS A 120 -8.73 15.50 43.54
CA LYS A 120 -9.49 14.29 43.21
C LYS A 120 -9.58 14.06 41.70
N ASP A 121 -9.76 15.12 40.91
CA ASP A 121 -9.81 15.04 39.45
C ASP A 121 -8.45 14.66 38.86
N VAL A 122 -7.35 15.17 39.42
CA VAL A 122 -5.98 14.79 39.01
C VAL A 122 -5.70 13.31 39.35
N GLU A 123 -6.09 12.85 40.54
CA GLU A 123 -5.99 11.43 40.93
C GLU A 123 -6.86 10.54 40.05
N ALA A 124 -8.10 10.95 39.74
CA ALA A 124 -8.98 10.20 38.85
C ALA A 124 -8.40 10.12 37.42
N ARG A 125 -7.81 11.21 36.91
CA ARG A 125 -7.12 11.24 35.62
C ARG A 125 -5.89 10.33 35.60
N SER A 126 -5.04 10.38 36.63
CA SER A 126 -3.84 9.53 36.69
C SER A 126 -4.19 8.03 36.73
N ILE A 127 -5.24 7.65 37.46
CA ILE A 127 -5.74 6.26 37.47
C ILE A 127 -6.29 5.85 36.10
N LEU A 128 -7.02 6.73 35.41
CA LEU A 128 -7.52 6.45 34.06
C LEU A 128 -6.40 6.33 33.03
N ASP A 129 -5.39 7.18 33.10
CA ASP A 129 -4.24 7.15 32.20
C ASP A 129 -3.39 5.89 32.43
N LEU A 130 -3.20 5.47 33.69
CA LEU A 130 -2.54 4.20 34.03
C LEU A 130 -3.32 3.00 33.46
N LYS A 131 -4.66 2.98 33.60
CA LYS A 131 -5.50 1.93 33.00
C LYS A 131 -5.42 1.92 31.47
N ARG A 132 -5.40 3.09 30.83
CA ARG A 132 -5.23 3.20 29.37
C ARG A 132 -3.86 2.70 28.92
N ALA A 133 -2.79 3.06 29.63
CA ALA A 133 -1.44 2.57 29.35
C ALA A 133 -1.34 1.05 29.50
N GLN A 134 -1.95 0.48 30.55
CA GLN A 134 -2.02 -0.97 30.73
C GLN A 134 -2.80 -1.65 29.60
N ALA A 135 -3.95 -1.11 29.20
CA ALA A 135 -4.73 -1.64 28.09
C ALA A 135 -3.93 -1.60 26.77
N ALA A 136 -3.29 -0.47 26.47
CA ALA A 136 -2.44 -0.32 25.30
C ALA A 136 -1.27 -1.31 25.28
N GLU A 137 -0.62 -1.56 26.43
CA GLU A 137 0.48 -2.53 26.51
C GLU A 137 0.00 -3.98 26.36
N LEU A 138 -1.20 -4.31 26.87
CA LEU A 138 -1.81 -5.62 26.63
C LEU A 138 -2.13 -5.82 25.15
N ASP A 139 -2.68 -4.81 24.50
CA ASP A 139 -3.01 -4.88 23.07
C ASP A 139 -1.74 -4.91 22.22
N ARG A 140 -0.68 -4.19 22.60
CA ARG A 140 0.65 -4.28 21.98
C ARG A 140 1.23 -5.69 22.07
N LYS A 141 1.13 -6.32 23.25
CA LYS A 141 1.59 -7.72 23.45
C LYS A 141 0.78 -8.72 22.63
N LYS A 142 -0.55 -8.57 22.56
CA LYS A 142 -1.40 -9.42 21.71
C LYS A 142 -1.05 -9.25 20.23
N LEU A 143 -0.85 -8.01 19.78
CA LEU A 143 -0.46 -7.72 18.40
C LEU A 143 0.91 -8.33 18.10
N ALA A 144 1.91 -8.12 18.97
CA ALA A 144 3.24 -8.71 18.83
C ALA A 144 3.20 -10.24 18.76
N HIS A 145 2.37 -10.88 19.58
CA HIS A 145 2.17 -12.33 19.52
C HIS A 145 1.52 -12.77 18.19
N SER A 146 0.50 -12.04 17.72
CA SER A 146 -0.13 -12.34 16.43
C SER A 146 0.82 -12.15 15.24
N VAL A 147 1.68 -11.11 15.27
CA VAL A 147 2.71 -10.86 14.26
C VAL A 147 3.75 -11.98 14.28
N ALA A 148 4.22 -12.41 15.46
CA ALA A 148 5.16 -13.52 15.58
C ALA A 148 4.56 -14.84 15.06
N ASN A 149 3.29 -15.14 15.36
CA ASN A 149 2.61 -16.33 14.85
C ASN A 149 2.44 -16.28 13.33
N LEU A 150 2.11 -15.12 12.76
CA LEU A 150 2.00 -14.94 11.31
C LEU A 150 3.37 -15.05 10.64
N ALA A 151 4.41 -14.47 11.23
CA ALA A 151 5.78 -14.59 10.75
C ALA A 151 6.25 -16.05 10.70
N GLN A 152 6.03 -16.81 11.78
CA GLN A 152 6.34 -18.24 11.81
C GLN A 152 5.52 -19.03 10.78
N ASN A 153 4.25 -18.67 10.55
CA ASN A 153 3.43 -19.32 9.52
C ASN A 153 3.99 -19.05 8.11
N ILE A 154 4.34 -17.80 7.82
CA ILE A 154 4.94 -17.39 6.54
C ILE A 154 6.29 -18.11 6.35
N GLU A 155 7.13 -18.20 7.38
CA GLU A 155 8.41 -18.91 7.31
C GLU A 155 8.21 -20.40 6.98
N SER A 156 7.26 -21.08 7.65
CA SER A 156 6.92 -22.47 7.32
C SER A 156 6.41 -22.63 5.89
N ARG A 157 5.57 -21.70 5.42
CA ARG A 157 5.05 -21.68 4.04
C ARG A 157 6.16 -21.45 3.02
N VAL A 158 7.10 -20.55 3.29
CA VAL A 158 8.26 -20.30 2.43
C VAL A 158 9.13 -21.55 2.35
N PHE A 159 9.39 -22.20 3.48
CA PHE A 159 10.14 -23.46 3.52
C PHE A 159 9.45 -24.58 2.71
N ASP A 160 8.14 -24.76 2.88
CA ASP A 160 7.36 -25.74 2.12
C ASP A 160 7.40 -25.46 0.61
N LEU A 161 7.30 -24.19 0.20
CA LEU A 161 7.37 -23.78 -1.20
C LEU A 161 8.75 -24.06 -1.81
N GLU A 162 9.83 -23.84 -1.06
CA GLU A 162 11.19 -24.15 -1.52
C GLU A 162 11.43 -25.64 -1.65
N GLN A 163 10.98 -26.44 -0.67
CA GLN A 163 11.08 -27.90 -0.72
C GLN A 163 10.25 -28.50 -1.87
N ALA A 164 9.04 -27.98 -2.10
CA ALA A 164 8.22 -28.38 -3.23
C ALA A 164 8.88 -28.01 -4.57
N GLY A 165 9.58 -26.86 -4.63
CA GLY A 165 10.34 -26.45 -5.80
C GLY A 165 11.46 -27.43 -6.18
N THR A 166 12.24 -27.89 -5.20
CA THR A 166 13.31 -28.87 -5.45
C THR A 166 12.75 -30.23 -5.85
N GLY A 167 11.70 -30.71 -5.17
CA GLY A 167 11.08 -32.00 -5.48
C GLY A 167 10.46 -32.03 -6.87
N ASN A 168 9.79 -30.94 -7.28
CA ASN A 168 9.19 -30.85 -8.61
C ASN A 168 10.25 -30.77 -9.73
N SER A 169 11.40 -30.13 -9.47
CA SER A 169 12.50 -30.11 -10.44
C SER A 169 13.03 -31.52 -10.70
N ASP A 170 13.22 -32.33 -9.66
CA ASP A 170 13.72 -33.70 -9.79
C ASP A 170 12.74 -34.61 -10.53
N THR A 171 11.43 -34.49 -10.25
CA THR A 171 10.41 -35.26 -10.98
C THR A 171 10.32 -34.84 -12.45
N ILE A 172 10.42 -33.55 -12.75
CA ILE A 172 10.48 -33.07 -14.14
C ILE A 172 11.71 -33.64 -14.84
N GLN A 173 12.89 -33.60 -14.23
CA GLN A 173 14.09 -34.18 -14.84
C GLN A 173 13.95 -35.68 -15.10
N GLN A 174 13.36 -36.43 -14.16
CA GLN A 174 13.07 -37.86 -14.36
C GLN A 174 12.13 -38.10 -15.54
N THR A 175 10.99 -37.37 -15.59
CA THR A 175 10.02 -37.53 -16.70
C THR A 175 10.61 -37.14 -18.06
N VAL A 176 11.43 -36.08 -18.13
CA VAL A 176 12.14 -35.69 -19.36
C VAL A 176 13.11 -36.78 -19.79
N ASN A 177 13.92 -37.31 -18.88
CA ASN A 177 14.89 -38.37 -19.19
C ASN A 177 14.20 -39.66 -19.66
N ASP A 178 13.13 -40.08 -18.99
CA ASP A 178 12.36 -41.26 -19.37
C ASP A 178 11.71 -41.09 -20.75
N LEU A 179 11.20 -39.89 -21.05
CA LEU A 179 10.56 -39.59 -22.32
C LEU A 179 11.58 -39.57 -23.47
N LEU A 180 12.70 -38.87 -23.31
CA LEU A 180 13.79 -38.83 -24.29
C LEU A 180 14.36 -40.24 -24.53
N ALA A 181 14.53 -41.05 -23.49
CA ALA A 181 14.96 -42.43 -23.64
C ALA A 181 13.93 -43.30 -24.41
N SER A 182 12.65 -42.96 -24.35
CA SER A 182 11.61 -43.62 -25.16
C SER A 182 11.62 -43.14 -26.62
N ASP A 183 11.87 -41.84 -26.86
CA ASP A 183 12.06 -41.27 -28.20
C ASP A 183 13.27 -41.90 -28.89
N ASP A 184 14.40 -42.01 -28.21
CA ASP A 184 15.62 -42.61 -28.76
C ASP A 184 15.42 -44.07 -29.18
N LYS A 185 14.64 -44.84 -28.42
CA LYS A 185 14.28 -46.23 -28.77
C LYS A 185 13.42 -46.27 -30.04
N LEU A 186 12.47 -45.35 -30.17
CA LEU A 186 11.64 -45.21 -31.37
C LEU A 186 12.51 -44.82 -32.56
N LEU A 187 13.37 -43.81 -32.44
CA LEU A 187 14.27 -43.36 -33.50
C LEU A 187 15.23 -44.47 -33.95
N ALA A 188 15.78 -45.26 -33.01
CA ALA A 188 16.59 -46.42 -33.34
C ALA A 188 15.80 -47.48 -34.14
N SER A 189 14.51 -47.67 -33.82
CA SER A 189 13.64 -48.57 -34.60
C SER A 189 13.32 -48.03 -36.00
N LEU A 190 13.14 -46.71 -36.15
CA LEU A 190 12.96 -46.06 -37.46
C LEU A 190 14.23 -46.13 -38.30
N GLN A 191 15.41 -45.96 -37.69
CA GLN A 191 16.69 -46.12 -38.37
C GLN A 191 16.84 -47.53 -38.93
N LYS A 192 16.48 -48.56 -38.14
CA LYS A 192 16.49 -49.95 -38.61
C LYS A 192 15.54 -50.14 -39.80
N LEU A 193 14.32 -49.59 -39.73
CA LEU A 193 13.35 -49.66 -40.82
C LEU A 193 13.85 -48.94 -42.08
N GLY A 194 14.51 -47.79 -41.92
CA GLY A 194 15.14 -47.04 -43.02
C GLY A 194 16.24 -47.85 -43.71
N LEU A 195 17.12 -48.49 -42.94
CA LEU A 195 18.16 -49.39 -43.47
C LEU A 195 17.57 -50.59 -44.22
N GLU A 196 16.43 -51.13 -43.76
CA GLU A 196 15.72 -52.20 -44.46
C GLU A 196 15.12 -51.73 -45.81
N LEU A 197 14.71 -50.46 -45.90
CA LEU A 197 14.17 -49.85 -47.13
C LEU A 197 15.24 -49.52 -48.18
N GLU A 198 16.40 -49.03 -47.73
CA GLU A 198 17.50 -48.50 -48.57
C GLU A 198 18.28 -49.60 -49.32
N THR A 199 18.01 -50.87 -49.04
CA THR A 199 18.61 -52.02 -49.76
C THR A 199 18.07 -52.14 -51.19
N GLU A 200 18.32 -51.17 -52.08
CA GLU A 200 18.20 -51.36 -53.53
C GLU A 200 19.10 -52.53 -53.92
N ASP A 201 18.54 -53.72 -54.16
CA ASP A 201 19.29 -54.86 -54.73
C ASP A 201 19.87 -54.44 -56.10
N PRO A 202 21.19 -54.15 -56.19
CA PRO A 202 21.80 -53.81 -57.49
C PRO A 202 21.73 -55.00 -58.46
N GLY A 203 21.55 -56.21 -57.91
CA GLY A 203 21.36 -57.45 -58.65
C GLY A 203 20.08 -57.51 -59.48
N GLU A 204 19.04 -56.71 -59.19
CA GLU A 204 17.83 -56.69 -60.03
C GLU A 204 18.09 -55.97 -61.37
N LYS A 205 18.86 -54.88 -61.37
CA LYS A 205 19.24 -54.14 -62.59
C LYS A 205 20.24 -54.95 -63.43
N GLU A 206 21.22 -55.58 -62.78
CA GLU A 206 22.18 -56.48 -63.42
C GLU A 206 21.49 -57.75 -63.97
N GLY A 207 20.57 -58.34 -63.21
CA GLY A 207 19.81 -59.52 -63.63
C GLY A 207 18.90 -59.28 -64.85
N VAL A 208 18.41 -58.05 -65.07
CA VAL A 208 17.69 -57.70 -66.30
C VAL A 208 18.62 -57.67 -67.52
N ALA A 209 19.84 -57.14 -67.36
CA ALA A 209 20.83 -57.13 -68.42
C ALA A 209 21.26 -58.57 -68.77
N GLU A 210 21.57 -59.38 -67.76
CA GLU A 210 21.90 -60.79 -67.94
C GLU A 210 20.77 -61.58 -68.60
N LEU A 211 19.51 -61.34 -68.20
CA LEU A 211 18.35 -61.97 -68.81
C LEU A 211 18.22 -61.62 -70.30
N ARG A 212 18.43 -60.34 -70.66
CA ARG A 212 18.42 -59.91 -72.06
C ARG A 212 19.54 -60.58 -72.85
N ASP A 213 20.74 -60.70 -72.29
CA ASP A 213 21.87 -61.37 -72.92
C ASP A 213 21.65 -62.88 -73.09
N ILE A 214 21.02 -63.54 -72.10
CA ILE A 214 20.62 -64.95 -72.20
C ILE A 214 19.54 -65.13 -73.27
N CYS A 215 18.54 -64.24 -73.34
CA CYS A 215 17.51 -64.29 -74.37
C CYS A 215 18.09 -64.07 -75.78
N ALA A 216 19.02 -63.13 -75.94
CA ALA A 216 19.73 -62.91 -77.20
C ALA A 216 20.54 -64.13 -77.63
N ARG A 217 21.23 -64.80 -76.69
CA ARG A 217 21.93 -66.06 -76.96
C ARG A 217 20.96 -67.18 -77.33
N LEU A 218 19.83 -67.29 -76.65
CA LEU A 218 18.80 -68.28 -76.96
C LEU A 218 18.25 -68.08 -78.38
N ILE A 219 17.92 -66.84 -78.76
CA ILE A 219 17.47 -66.49 -80.13
C ILE A 219 18.53 -66.90 -81.16
N LYS A 220 19.81 -66.58 -80.90
CA LYS A 220 20.89 -66.96 -81.80
C LYS A 220 20.95 -68.48 -82.00
N TYR A 221 20.95 -69.25 -80.91
CA TYR A 221 21.03 -70.71 -80.99
C TYR A 221 19.79 -71.36 -81.60
N THR A 222 18.58 -70.83 -81.36
CA THR A 222 17.37 -71.36 -81.98
C THR A 222 17.34 -71.11 -83.48
N VAL A 223 17.75 -69.91 -83.93
CA VAL A 223 17.87 -69.59 -85.36
C VAL A 223 18.92 -70.47 -86.03
N GLU A 224 20.10 -70.63 -85.43
CA GLU A 224 21.16 -71.51 -85.95
C GLU A 224 20.73 -72.98 -85.99
N ALA A 225 20.05 -73.48 -84.96
CA ALA A 225 19.53 -74.86 -84.91
C ALA A 225 18.43 -75.10 -85.95
N LEU A 226 17.52 -74.14 -86.16
CA LEU A 226 16.48 -74.24 -87.18
C LEU A 226 17.05 -74.20 -88.59
N ARG A 227 18.01 -73.31 -88.86
CA ARG A 227 18.71 -73.24 -90.15
C ARG A 227 19.45 -74.52 -90.46
N THR A 228 20.27 -75.01 -89.53
CA THR A 228 21.02 -76.27 -89.72
C THR A 228 20.09 -77.48 -89.86
N ARG A 229 18.92 -77.50 -89.20
CA ARG A 229 17.91 -78.55 -89.38
C ARG A 229 17.23 -78.47 -90.75
N LEU A 230 16.94 -77.27 -91.24
CA LEU A 230 16.38 -77.06 -92.58
C LEU A 230 17.39 -77.44 -93.66
N ASP A 231 18.64 -77.00 -93.56
CA ASP A 231 19.73 -77.38 -94.46
C ASP A 231 19.90 -78.91 -94.49
N ARG A 232 19.88 -79.56 -93.32
CA ARG A 232 19.95 -81.02 -93.23
C ARG A 232 18.76 -81.68 -93.93
N LEU A 233 17.53 -81.24 -93.67
CA LEU A 233 16.33 -81.81 -94.30
C LEU A 233 16.31 -81.57 -95.81
N TYR A 234 16.76 -80.41 -96.27
CA TYR A 234 16.91 -80.11 -97.68
C TYR A 234 17.92 -81.05 -98.35
N LEU A 235 19.10 -81.25 -97.75
CA LEU A 235 20.08 -82.21 -98.28
C LEU A 235 19.58 -83.67 -98.19
N GLU A 236 18.92 -84.06 -97.10
CA GLU A 236 18.36 -85.41 -96.91
C GLU A 236 17.23 -85.72 -97.92
N THR A 237 16.41 -84.72 -98.25
CA THR A 237 15.37 -84.86 -99.30
C THR A 237 15.99 -84.93 -100.70
N LEU A 238 17.02 -84.12 -101.00
CA LEU A 238 17.76 -84.23 -102.24
C LEU A 238 18.45 -85.59 -102.41
N GLU A 239 19.00 -86.16 -101.33
CA GLU A 239 19.63 -87.50 -101.31
C GLU A 239 18.61 -88.66 -101.38
N ALA A 240 17.41 -88.48 -100.84
CA ALA A 240 16.32 -89.47 -100.93
C ALA A 240 15.63 -89.48 -102.32
N THR A 241 15.65 -88.37 -103.04
CA THR A 241 15.04 -88.20 -104.38
C THR A 241 15.61 -89.13 -105.47
N PRO A 242 16.92 -89.48 -105.57
CA PRO A 242 17.40 -90.44 -106.56
C PRO A 242 16.97 -91.89 -106.31
N GLN A 243 16.40 -92.23 -105.14
CA GLN A 243 15.95 -93.61 -104.84
C GLN A 243 14.48 -93.88 -105.20
N ALA A 244 13.69 -92.85 -105.50
CA ALA A 244 12.31 -92.95 -105.98
C ALA A 244 12.10 -91.91 -107.09
N THR A 245 11.94 -92.22 -108.38
CA THR A 245 11.49 -93.42 -109.08
C THR A 245 11.85 -93.24 -110.57
N SER A 246 11.84 -94.31 -111.38
CA SER A 246 11.74 -94.18 -112.84
C SER A 246 10.61 -93.21 -113.23
N ARG A 247 10.94 -92.20 -114.07
CA ARG A 247 10.05 -91.31 -114.84
C ARG A 247 9.19 -90.39 -113.95
N GLN A 248 9.38 -89.08 -113.90
CA GLN A 248 8.99 -88.12 -114.94
C GLN A 248 9.38 -86.70 -114.48
N HIS A 249 9.65 -85.84 -115.46
CA HIS A 249 10.21 -84.49 -115.34
C HIS A 249 9.47 -83.53 -114.41
N VAL A 250 10.04 -83.30 -113.22
CA VAL A 250 9.68 -82.18 -112.32
C VAL A 250 10.94 -81.47 -111.75
N TYR A 251 12.14 -81.91 -112.14
CA TYR A 251 13.34 -81.78 -111.30
C TYR A 251 14.15 -80.47 -111.41
N GLY A 252 13.52 -79.32 -111.63
CA GLY A 252 14.25 -78.04 -111.64
C GLY A 252 13.42 -76.87 -111.18
N GLU A 253 12.20 -76.76 -111.72
CA GLU A 253 11.25 -75.71 -111.32
C GLU A 253 10.78 -75.93 -109.88
N ASP A 254 10.36 -77.14 -109.51
CA ASP A 254 9.96 -77.46 -108.13
C ASP A 254 11.10 -77.37 -107.11
N ILE A 255 12.34 -77.63 -107.53
CA ILE A 255 13.53 -77.45 -106.66
C ILE A 255 13.80 -75.96 -106.48
N ALA A 256 13.65 -75.15 -107.54
CA ALA A 256 13.80 -73.71 -107.48
C ALA A 256 12.69 -73.05 -106.64
N THR A 257 11.45 -73.51 -106.75
CA THR A 257 10.34 -73.01 -105.91
C THR A 257 10.54 -73.39 -104.44
N VAL A 258 10.95 -74.63 -104.15
CA VAL A 258 11.27 -75.04 -102.76
C VAL A 258 12.48 -74.27 -102.22
N GLN A 259 13.46 -73.95 -103.05
CA GLN A 259 14.59 -73.11 -102.67
C GLN A 259 14.15 -71.66 -102.37
N GLU A 260 13.29 -71.07 -103.21
CA GLU A 260 12.74 -69.72 -102.98
C GLU A 260 11.89 -69.68 -101.69
N GLU A 261 11.08 -70.70 -101.44
CA GLU A 261 10.32 -70.86 -100.20
C GLU A 261 11.24 -71.04 -98.98
N LEU A 262 12.35 -71.76 -99.12
CA LEU A 262 13.36 -71.93 -98.06
C LEU A 262 14.11 -70.63 -97.76
N GLU A 263 14.46 -69.87 -98.79
CA GLU A 263 15.06 -68.53 -98.66
C GLU A 263 14.09 -67.55 -98.00
N SER A 264 12.80 -67.59 -98.37
CA SER A 264 11.74 -66.85 -97.69
C SER A 264 11.63 -67.25 -96.21
N LEU A 265 11.63 -68.56 -95.92
CA LEU A 265 11.58 -69.07 -94.54
C LEU A 265 12.80 -68.62 -93.73
N TYR A 266 14.00 -68.57 -94.31
CA TYR A 266 15.20 -68.07 -93.62
C TYR A 266 15.13 -66.61 -93.21
N SER A 267 14.35 -65.80 -93.94
CA SER A 267 14.08 -64.41 -93.58
C SER A 267 13.08 -64.30 -92.41
N GLU A 268 12.15 -65.24 -92.29
CA GLU A 268 11.10 -65.25 -91.25
C GLU A 268 11.53 -65.92 -89.94
N ILE A 269 12.48 -66.86 -89.96
CA ILE A 269 12.94 -67.58 -88.75
C ILE A 269 13.44 -66.65 -87.66
N LEU A 270 14.21 -65.61 -87.99
CA LEU A 270 14.76 -64.69 -86.99
C LEU A 270 13.66 -63.86 -86.31
N PRO A 271 12.78 -63.14 -87.04
CA PRO A 271 11.64 -62.44 -86.44
C PRO A 271 10.74 -63.33 -85.58
N VAL A 272 10.45 -64.56 -86.02
CA VAL A 272 9.61 -65.51 -85.27
C VAL A 272 10.32 -66.01 -84.01
N ALA A 273 11.61 -66.31 -84.10
CA ALA A 273 12.42 -66.71 -82.94
C ALA A 273 12.51 -65.57 -81.90
N GLN A 274 12.72 -64.33 -82.35
CA GLN A 274 12.70 -63.14 -81.49
C GLN A 274 11.36 -63.01 -80.76
N MET A 275 10.25 -63.00 -81.51
CA MET A 275 8.91 -62.86 -80.93
C MET A 275 8.58 -63.99 -79.95
N SER A 276 8.95 -65.24 -80.26
CA SER A 276 8.69 -66.38 -79.38
C SER A 276 9.46 -66.31 -78.06
N VAL A 277 10.75 -65.96 -78.09
CA VAL A 277 11.58 -65.83 -76.89
C VAL A 277 11.14 -64.63 -76.05
N GLU A 278 10.80 -63.51 -76.70
CA GLU A 278 10.28 -62.33 -76.02
C GLU A 278 8.94 -62.61 -75.33
N GLN A 279 8.03 -63.32 -76.00
CA GLN A 279 6.71 -63.63 -75.45
C GLN A 279 6.75 -64.69 -74.34
N GLN A 280 7.60 -65.71 -74.46
CA GLN A 280 7.67 -66.82 -73.50
C GLN A 280 8.51 -66.49 -72.27
N TYR A 281 9.62 -65.75 -72.43
CA TYR A 281 10.61 -65.58 -71.36
C TYR A 281 10.79 -64.12 -70.94
N LEU A 282 11.08 -63.21 -71.87
CA LEU A 282 11.43 -61.82 -71.53
C LEU A 282 10.24 -61.04 -70.96
N GLY A 283 9.10 -61.05 -71.65
CA GLY A 283 7.89 -60.32 -71.27
C GLY A 283 7.35 -60.74 -69.89
N PRO A 284 7.17 -62.05 -69.61
CA PRO A 284 6.73 -62.52 -68.30
C PRO A 284 7.72 -62.19 -67.17
N ALA A 285 9.03 -62.26 -67.43
CA ALA A 285 10.05 -61.93 -66.44
C ALA A 285 10.05 -60.43 -66.10
N LEU A 286 9.97 -59.55 -67.12
CA LEU A 286 9.85 -58.10 -66.91
C LEU A 286 8.56 -57.73 -66.18
N LYS A 287 7.43 -58.36 -66.48
CA LYS A 287 6.17 -58.16 -65.73
C LYS A 287 6.28 -58.61 -64.28
N ARG A 288 6.95 -59.74 -64.02
CA ARG A 288 7.22 -60.21 -62.64
C ARG A 288 8.14 -59.24 -61.90
N LEU A 289 9.14 -58.68 -62.56
CA LEU A 289 10.01 -57.66 -61.95
C LEU A 289 9.24 -56.37 -61.68
N ALA A 290 8.44 -55.87 -62.62
CA ALA A 290 7.64 -54.66 -62.45
C ALA A 290 6.63 -54.79 -61.28
N THR A 291 5.97 -55.95 -61.16
CA THR A 291 5.06 -56.22 -60.03
C THR A 291 5.78 -56.37 -58.69
N LYS A 292 7.01 -56.89 -58.68
CA LYS A 292 7.86 -56.90 -57.47
C LYS A 292 8.30 -55.50 -57.08
N ASN A 293 8.75 -54.70 -58.05
CA ASN A 293 9.17 -53.31 -57.82
C ASN A 293 7.99 -52.46 -57.30
N SER A 294 6.81 -52.56 -57.94
CA SER A 294 5.60 -51.87 -57.46
C SER A 294 5.21 -52.28 -56.02
N LYS A 295 5.29 -53.58 -55.67
CA LYS A 295 5.04 -54.03 -54.28
C LYS A 295 6.08 -53.51 -53.29
N ARG A 296 7.33 -53.33 -53.74
CA ARG A 296 8.40 -52.77 -52.94
C ARG A 296 8.22 -51.28 -52.75
N GLU A 297 7.88 -50.55 -53.80
CA GLU A 297 7.49 -49.14 -53.76
C GLU A 297 6.29 -48.92 -52.82
N GLU A 298 5.25 -49.77 -52.87
CA GLU A 298 4.13 -49.70 -51.93
C GLU A 298 4.55 -49.93 -50.47
N LYS A 299 5.46 -50.88 -50.22
CA LYS A 299 6.01 -51.11 -48.87
C LYS A 299 6.87 -49.93 -48.41
N ALA A 300 7.65 -49.35 -49.32
CA ALA A 300 8.48 -48.21 -49.04
C ALA A 300 7.63 -46.97 -48.73
N ALA A 301 6.59 -46.71 -49.53
CA ALA A 301 5.63 -45.64 -49.29
C ALA A 301 4.96 -45.78 -47.91
N ARG A 302 4.42 -46.97 -47.57
CA ARG A 302 3.82 -47.21 -46.25
C ARG A 302 4.81 -47.07 -45.10
N ALA A 303 6.07 -47.47 -45.30
CA ALA A 303 7.10 -47.31 -44.28
C ALA A 303 7.50 -45.84 -44.11
N VAL A 304 7.55 -45.06 -45.19
CA VAL A 304 7.79 -43.61 -45.14
C VAL A 304 6.63 -42.89 -44.46
N ASP A 305 5.38 -43.23 -44.78
CA ASP A 305 4.19 -42.70 -44.11
C ASP A 305 4.24 -42.99 -42.61
N TYR A 306 4.59 -44.22 -42.22
CA TYR A 306 4.78 -44.60 -40.82
C TYR A 306 5.92 -43.82 -40.14
N ILE A 307 7.06 -43.64 -40.81
CA ILE A 307 8.17 -42.82 -40.29
C ILE A 307 7.69 -41.38 -40.08
N GLN A 308 6.94 -40.81 -41.02
CA GLN A 308 6.40 -39.47 -40.91
C GLN A 308 5.45 -39.34 -39.72
N GLU A 309 4.46 -40.24 -39.57
CA GLU A 309 3.54 -40.25 -38.42
C GLU A 309 4.30 -40.38 -37.09
N CYS A 310 5.35 -41.22 -37.04
CA CYS A 310 6.19 -41.35 -35.85
C CYS A 310 6.97 -40.07 -35.54
N LEU A 311 7.51 -39.39 -36.55
CA LEU A 311 8.22 -38.12 -36.36
C LEU A 311 7.27 -37.00 -35.92
N ASP A 312 6.07 -36.93 -36.50
CA ASP A 312 5.02 -35.98 -36.09
C ASP A 312 4.61 -36.23 -34.63
N TYR A 313 4.46 -37.50 -34.22
CA TYR A 313 4.20 -37.87 -32.82
C TYR A 313 5.33 -37.41 -31.88
N VAL A 314 6.60 -37.60 -32.26
CA VAL A 314 7.75 -37.13 -31.45
C VAL A 314 7.74 -35.61 -31.35
N LEU A 315 7.46 -34.89 -32.44
CA LEU A 315 7.39 -33.42 -32.46
C LEU A 315 6.25 -32.88 -31.59
N GLU A 316 5.04 -33.42 -31.71
CA GLU A 316 3.89 -33.03 -30.88
C GLU A 316 4.19 -33.27 -29.39
N ARG A 317 4.78 -34.42 -29.08
CA ARG A 317 5.16 -34.79 -27.72
C ARG A 317 6.25 -33.89 -27.13
N ILE A 318 7.28 -33.54 -27.90
CA ILE A 318 8.31 -32.58 -27.48
C ILE A 318 7.69 -31.18 -27.29
N GLY A 319 6.77 -30.77 -28.16
CA GLY A 319 6.03 -29.51 -28.02
C GLY A 319 5.23 -29.45 -26.71
N ALA A 320 4.49 -30.52 -26.41
CA ALA A 320 3.75 -30.64 -25.16
C ALA A 320 4.70 -30.62 -23.94
N LEU A 321 5.82 -31.35 -23.99
CA LEU A 321 6.83 -31.34 -22.93
C LEU A 321 7.42 -29.95 -22.71
N SER A 322 7.76 -29.22 -23.79
CA SER A 322 8.26 -27.84 -23.71
C SER A 322 7.26 -26.93 -23.00
N SER A 323 5.98 -26.98 -23.39
CA SER A 323 4.94 -26.18 -22.74
C SER A 323 4.78 -26.50 -21.25
N HIS A 324 4.91 -27.77 -20.87
CA HIS A 324 4.86 -28.20 -19.47
C HIS A 324 6.09 -27.70 -18.70
N ILE A 325 7.29 -27.81 -19.27
CA ILE A 325 8.52 -27.31 -18.66
C ILE A 325 8.45 -25.78 -18.47
N GLU A 326 7.98 -25.04 -19.48
CA GLU A 326 7.79 -23.59 -19.39
C GLU A 326 6.80 -23.20 -18.28
N ALA A 327 5.66 -23.90 -18.17
CA ALA A 327 4.71 -23.68 -17.09
C ALA A 327 5.31 -23.97 -15.71
N CYS A 328 6.07 -25.07 -15.58
CA CYS A 328 6.76 -25.40 -14.34
C CYS A 328 7.85 -24.38 -13.99
N GLN A 329 8.64 -23.91 -14.96
CA GLN A 329 9.65 -22.88 -14.76
C GLN A 329 9.01 -21.54 -14.35
N ALA A 330 7.89 -21.15 -14.97
CA ALA A 330 7.13 -19.97 -14.58
C ALA A 330 6.60 -20.09 -13.14
N HIS A 331 6.08 -21.25 -12.76
CA HIS A 331 5.64 -21.52 -11.39
C HIS A 331 6.80 -21.48 -10.39
N GLN A 332 7.95 -22.05 -10.74
CA GLN A 332 9.16 -22.00 -9.90
C GLN A 332 9.70 -20.57 -9.76
N ALA A 333 9.71 -19.79 -10.84
CA ALA A 333 10.10 -18.39 -10.79
C ALA A 333 9.17 -17.56 -9.90
N ALA A 334 7.85 -17.77 -10.02
CA ALA A 334 6.86 -17.11 -9.18
C ALA A 334 7.00 -17.52 -7.70
N SER A 335 7.21 -18.81 -7.40
CA SER A 335 7.40 -19.28 -6.02
C SER A 335 8.67 -18.73 -5.40
N MET A 336 9.78 -18.65 -6.15
CA MET A 336 11.02 -18.02 -5.69
C MET A 336 10.86 -16.52 -5.43
N GLN A 337 10.12 -15.80 -6.30
CA GLN A 337 9.82 -14.38 -6.09
C GLN A 337 8.96 -14.17 -4.84
N LEU A 338 7.92 -14.98 -4.65
CA LEU A 338 7.08 -14.93 -3.45
C LEU A 338 7.89 -15.26 -2.18
N ALA A 339 8.79 -16.25 -2.25
CA ALA A 339 9.70 -16.57 -1.15
C ALA A 339 10.66 -15.40 -0.85
N ALA A 340 11.20 -14.74 -1.88
CA ALA A 340 12.07 -13.58 -1.72
C ALA A 340 11.32 -12.40 -1.08
N ILE A 341 10.12 -12.06 -1.56
CA ILE A 341 9.27 -11.01 -1.00
C ILE A 341 8.90 -11.34 0.45
N ALA A 342 8.49 -12.58 0.72
CA ALA A 342 8.16 -13.01 2.08
C ALA A 342 9.37 -12.87 3.02
N ARG A 343 10.59 -13.21 2.56
CA ARG A 343 11.82 -13.02 3.34
C ARG A 343 12.15 -11.55 3.57
N THR A 344 11.95 -10.68 2.58
CA THR A 344 12.17 -9.23 2.78
C THR A 344 11.16 -8.62 3.76
N GLU A 345 9.90 -9.06 3.71
CA GLU A 345 8.87 -8.63 4.66
C GLU A 345 9.09 -9.18 6.08
N LEU A 346 9.65 -10.40 6.20
CA LEU A 346 10.08 -10.97 7.48
C LEU A 346 11.32 -10.28 8.06
N ALA A 347 12.24 -9.83 7.20
CA ALA A 347 13.47 -9.14 7.59
C ALA A 347 13.25 -7.65 7.88
N ALA A 348 12.18 -7.05 7.34
CA ALA A 348 11.72 -5.74 7.74
C ALA A 348 11.13 -5.85 9.16
N GLU A 349 11.99 -5.70 10.17
CA GLU A 349 11.49 -5.50 11.53
C GLU A 349 10.50 -4.34 11.51
N VAL A 350 9.34 -4.54 12.14
CA VAL A 350 8.41 -3.47 12.52
C VAL A 350 9.16 -2.61 13.54
N ASP A 351 10.01 -1.74 13.01
CA ASP A 351 10.83 -0.87 13.81
C ASP A 351 9.87 -0.08 14.69
N SER A 352 10.19 -0.11 15.98
CA SER A 352 9.32 0.32 17.07
C SER A 352 8.98 1.81 16.98
N VAL A 353 8.02 2.16 16.12
CA VAL A 353 7.37 3.46 16.15
C VAL A 353 6.76 3.60 17.55
N TYR A 354 7.10 4.69 18.25
CA TYR A 354 6.75 5.04 19.63
C TYR A 354 7.70 4.56 20.76
N LYS A 355 9.01 4.80 20.62
CA LYS A 355 9.74 5.39 21.77
C LYS A 355 9.58 6.91 21.72
N ARG A 356 8.46 7.42 22.24
CA ARG A 356 8.37 8.85 22.60
C ARG A 356 8.74 8.96 24.08
N GLU A 357 9.91 9.54 24.33
CA GLU A 357 10.32 9.98 25.67
C GLU A 357 9.23 10.86 26.30
N PRO A 358 9.00 10.75 27.62
CA PRO A 358 8.08 11.61 28.33
C PRO A 358 8.73 12.97 28.56
N GLN A 359 8.61 13.90 27.61
CA GLN A 359 8.91 15.30 27.88
C GLN A 359 7.76 15.95 28.64
N SER A 360 8.04 16.26 29.91
CA SER A 360 7.27 17.21 30.70
C SER A 360 7.48 18.61 30.15
N THR A 361 6.43 19.23 29.60
CA THR A 361 6.29 20.69 29.65
C THR A 361 4.83 21.09 29.79
N THR A 362 4.63 21.96 30.76
CA THR A 362 3.43 22.64 31.18
C THR A 362 2.84 23.58 30.12
N ASN A 363 1.51 23.67 30.14
CA ASN A 363 0.66 24.80 29.75
C ASN A 363 0.60 25.21 28.27
N SER A 364 -0.55 24.98 27.63
CA SER A 364 -1.39 26.05 27.04
C SER A 364 -2.62 25.48 26.31
N ALA A 365 -3.73 26.18 26.51
CA ALA A 365 -4.88 26.34 25.62
C ALA A 365 -5.82 25.14 25.31
N VAL A 366 -6.96 25.26 25.98
CA VAL A 366 -8.32 24.86 25.56
C VAL A 366 -8.55 25.05 24.05
N SER A 367 -8.98 23.99 23.36
CA SER A 367 -9.86 24.05 22.19
C SER A 367 -10.62 22.73 21.98
N PRO A 368 -11.82 22.77 21.39
CA PRO A 368 -12.85 21.77 21.62
C PRO A 368 -12.70 20.55 20.71
N VAL A 369 -12.76 19.37 21.33
CA VAL A 369 -12.81 18.07 20.66
C VAL A 369 -14.13 17.94 19.90
N LYS A 370 -14.08 18.10 18.57
CA LYS A 370 -15.11 17.59 17.66
C LYS A 370 -14.98 16.06 17.66
N LYS A 371 -16.00 15.39 18.18
CA LYS A 371 -16.17 13.94 18.13
C LYS A 371 -16.32 13.50 16.67
N PRO A 372 -15.63 12.47 16.19
CA PRO A 372 -16.08 11.77 14.99
C PRO A 372 -17.35 10.96 15.32
N PRO A 373 -18.34 10.89 14.42
CA PRO A 373 -19.52 10.06 14.62
C PRO A 373 -19.12 8.58 14.60
N SER A 374 -19.48 7.89 15.67
CA SER A 374 -19.44 6.43 15.77
C SER A 374 -20.22 5.82 14.61
N HIS A 375 -19.56 4.99 13.79
CA HIS A 375 -20.22 4.20 12.77
C HIS A 375 -21.26 3.27 13.39
N VAL A 376 -22.40 3.26 12.70
CA VAL A 376 -23.62 2.53 12.95
C VAL A 376 -23.34 1.04 13.15
N ARG A 377 -23.76 0.55 14.31
CA ARG A 377 -23.91 -0.86 14.63
C ARG A 377 -25.08 -1.41 13.82
N ALA A 378 -24.81 -1.96 12.64
CA ALA A 378 -25.80 -2.73 11.90
C ALA A 378 -25.94 -4.13 12.53
N ARG A 379 -27.02 -4.33 13.28
CA ARG A 379 -27.57 -5.64 13.64
C ARG A 379 -28.97 -5.73 13.05
N SER A 380 -29.15 -6.59 12.05
CA SER A 380 -30.36 -7.40 11.80
C SER A 380 -30.05 -8.30 10.60
N ASP A 381 -29.88 -9.60 10.82
CA ASP A 381 -30.95 -10.60 10.61
C ASP A 381 -31.30 -10.80 9.13
N THR A 382 -30.65 -11.78 8.51
CA THR A 382 -31.31 -12.63 7.53
C THR A 382 -31.03 -14.09 7.87
N LEU A 383 -32.03 -14.68 8.52
CA LEU A 383 -32.23 -16.11 8.66
C LEU A 383 -32.09 -16.80 7.28
N SER A 384 -31.06 -17.61 7.11
CA SER A 384 -31.11 -18.73 6.15
C SER A 384 -30.67 -20.00 6.86
N LYS A 385 -31.68 -20.70 7.36
CA LYS A 385 -31.59 -22.10 7.76
C LYS A 385 -31.41 -22.94 6.49
N HIS A 386 -30.18 -23.35 6.19
CA HIS A 386 -29.96 -24.60 5.46
C HIS A 386 -28.85 -25.42 6.12
N ARG A 387 -29.29 -26.15 7.15
CA ARG A 387 -29.04 -27.58 7.35
C ARG A 387 -27.66 -28.09 6.87
N ARG A 388 -26.64 -27.88 7.71
CA ARG A 388 -25.52 -28.82 7.80
C ARG A 388 -26.08 -30.20 8.14
N ARG A 389 -26.02 -31.12 7.18
CA ARG A 389 -26.20 -32.55 7.42
C ARG A 389 -24.84 -33.22 7.27
N SER A 390 -24.17 -33.39 8.41
CA SER A 390 -23.16 -34.41 8.62
C SER A 390 -23.87 -35.74 8.90
N SER A 391 -23.84 -36.67 7.95
CA SER A 391 -24.06 -38.13 8.08
C SER A 391 -24.10 -38.71 6.66
N GLY A 392 -23.36 -39.75 6.28
CA GLY A 392 -22.49 -40.62 7.03
C GLY A 392 -21.80 -41.62 6.10
N LEU A 393 -20.77 -42.24 6.66
CA LEU A 393 -20.24 -43.55 6.32
C LEU A 393 -21.35 -44.52 5.85
N GLY A 394 -21.26 -44.99 4.60
CA GLY A 394 -22.03 -46.14 4.11
C GLY A 394 -22.61 -45.97 2.70
N GLY A 395 -21.85 -46.35 1.68
CA GLY A 395 -22.32 -46.43 0.30
C GLY A 395 -21.21 -46.89 -0.63
N LEU A 396 -20.88 -48.18 -0.60
CA LEU A 396 -20.10 -48.83 -1.65
C LEU A 396 -20.97 -48.86 -2.91
N GLY A 397 -20.71 -47.94 -3.82
CA GLY A 397 -21.27 -47.86 -5.16
C GLY A 397 -20.50 -46.78 -5.91
N ASP A 398 -19.99 -47.13 -7.09
CA ASP A 398 -19.10 -46.35 -7.94
C ASP A 398 -19.74 -44.99 -8.33
N GLU A 399 -19.57 -43.95 -7.50
CA GLU A 399 -20.07 -42.59 -7.77
C GLU A 399 -19.07 -41.91 -8.73
N SER A 400 -19.54 -41.53 -9.92
CA SER A 400 -18.71 -40.97 -11.00
C SER A 400 -17.94 -39.73 -10.52
N SER A 401 -16.62 -39.69 -10.72
CA SER A 401 -15.72 -38.61 -10.29
C SER A 401 -16.17 -37.21 -10.77
N VAL A 402 -16.93 -37.17 -11.86
CA VAL A 402 -17.52 -35.96 -12.43
C VAL A 402 -18.61 -35.38 -11.51
N GLU A 403 -19.45 -36.22 -10.90
CA GLU A 403 -20.50 -35.77 -9.98
C GLU A 403 -19.92 -35.19 -8.68
N GLN A 404 -18.81 -35.77 -8.21
CA GLN A 404 -18.09 -35.25 -7.06
C GLN A 404 -17.47 -33.89 -7.35
N LEU A 405 -16.89 -33.69 -8.54
CA LEU A 405 -16.38 -32.39 -9.01
C LEU A 405 -17.50 -31.35 -9.14
N LEU A 406 -18.64 -31.72 -9.73
CA LEU A 406 -19.80 -30.83 -9.89
C LEU A 406 -20.39 -30.43 -8.53
N ARG A 407 -20.41 -31.34 -7.55
CA ARG A 407 -20.83 -31.07 -6.18
C ARG A 407 -19.85 -30.15 -5.45
N MET A 408 -18.54 -30.32 -5.63
CA MET A 408 -17.54 -29.37 -5.12
C MET A 408 -17.68 -27.99 -5.76
N LEU A 409 -18.09 -27.94 -7.03
CA LEU A 409 -18.36 -26.71 -7.76
C LEU A 409 -19.76 -26.14 -7.47
N ALA A 410 -20.55 -26.73 -6.56
CA ALA A 410 -21.92 -26.31 -6.22
C ALA A 410 -22.86 -26.21 -7.44
N LEU A 411 -22.68 -27.06 -8.43
CA LEU A 411 -23.55 -27.18 -9.61
C LEU A 411 -24.46 -28.39 -9.40
N SER A 412 -25.77 -28.18 -9.37
CA SER A 412 -26.76 -29.26 -9.32
C SER A 412 -27.13 -29.71 -10.72
N VAL A 413 -26.76 -30.93 -11.08
CA VAL A 413 -27.31 -31.62 -12.26
C VAL A 413 -28.68 -32.20 -11.90
N LEU A 414 -29.64 -32.08 -12.82
CA LEU A 414 -30.96 -32.70 -12.70
C LEU A 414 -30.81 -34.23 -12.72
N SER A 415 -31.46 -34.90 -11.78
CA SER A 415 -31.37 -36.34 -11.53
C SER A 415 -31.58 -37.18 -12.79
N GLU A 416 -30.74 -38.20 -12.95
CA GLU A 416 -30.85 -39.30 -13.90
C GLU A 416 -32.16 -40.07 -13.71
N GLU A 417 -33.22 -39.68 -14.39
CA GLU A 417 -34.30 -40.59 -14.75
C GLU A 417 -34.61 -40.35 -16.22
N GLU A 418 -34.21 -41.32 -17.05
CA GLU A 418 -34.47 -41.40 -18.49
C GLU A 418 -33.66 -40.45 -19.40
N LEU A 419 -32.45 -40.83 -19.84
CA LEU A 419 -32.00 -40.58 -21.23
C LEU A 419 -30.66 -41.29 -21.57
N ASP A 420 -30.54 -41.72 -22.83
CA ASP A 420 -29.43 -42.50 -23.39
C ASP A 420 -28.04 -41.86 -23.22
N SER A 421 -27.04 -42.70 -22.94
CA SER A 421 -25.66 -42.37 -22.54
C SER A 421 -24.85 -41.51 -23.53
N SER A 422 -25.34 -41.29 -24.75
CA SER A 422 -24.67 -40.48 -25.78
C SER A 422 -25.18 -39.02 -25.87
N LEU A 423 -26.36 -38.72 -25.32
CA LEU A 423 -26.91 -37.37 -25.24
C LEU A 423 -26.50 -36.64 -23.94
N LEU A 424 -26.14 -37.40 -22.90
CA LEU A 424 -25.73 -36.89 -21.60
C LEU A 424 -24.48 -35.98 -21.68
N SER A 425 -23.50 -36.28 -22.53
CA SER A 425 -22.28 -35.46 -22.65
C SER A 425 -22.57 -34.03 -23.13
N SER A 426 -23.57 -33.84 -23.99
CA SER A 426 -23.95 -32.51 -24.49
C SER A 426 -24.82 -31.75 -23.49
N GLU A 427 -25.69 -32.43 -22.75
CA GLU A 427 -26.58 -31.78 -21.79
C GLU A 427 -25.88 -31.41 -20.48
N HIS A 428 -24.87 -32.16 -20.04
CA HIS A 428 -24.05 -31.79 -18.87
C HIS A 428 -23.05 -30.66 -19.17
N ALA A 429 -22.65 -30.46 -20.43
CA ALA A 429 -21.75 -29.38 -20.83
C ALA A 429 -22.43 -28.00 -20.77
N ARG A 430 -23.75 -27.93 -21.04
CA ARG A 430 -24.51 -26.67 -21.05
C ARG A 430 -24.60 -25.96 -19.69
N PRO A 431 -24.94 -26.62 -18.56
CA PRO A 431 -24.96 -25.97 -17.25
C PRO A 431 -23.55 -25.54 -16.81
N LEU A 432 -22.53 -26.32 -17.17
CA LEU A 432 -21.12 -25.96 -16.94
C LEU A 432 -20.73 -24.69 -17.71
N ASP A 433 -21.08 -24.59 -18.99
CA ASP A 433 -20.81 -23.41 -19.80
C ASP A 433 -21.54 -22.17 -19.25
N THR A 434 -22.82 -22.31 -18.90
CA THR A 434 -23.55 -21.21 -18.25
C THR A 434 -22.94 -20.79 -16.90
N ALA A 435 -22.44 -21.74 -16.11
CA ALA A 435 -21.79 -21.44 -14.84
C ALA A 435 -20.44 -20.75 -15.02
N VAL A 436 -19.67 -21.11 -16.05
CA VAL A 436 -18.41 -20.45 -16.42
C VAL A 436 -18.70 -19.03 -16.89
N VAL A 437 -19.70 -18.83 -17.75
CA VAL A 437 -20.13 -17.51 -18.20
C VAL A 437 -20.57 -16.65 -17.01
N ASP A 438 -21.44 -17.16 -16.15
CA ASP A 438 -21.93 -16.46 -14.96
C ASP A 438 -20.82 -16.10 -13.98
N ARG A 439 -19.87 -17.01 -13.75
CA ARG A 439 -18.72 -16.74 -12.87
C ARG A 439 -17.75 -15.74 -13.49
N SER A 440 -17.52 -15.82 -14.79
CA SER A 440 -16.69 -14.84 -15.51
C SER A 440 -17.33 -13.45 -15.49
N ALA A 441 -18.66 -13.38 -15.58
CA ALA A 441 -19.41 -12.14 -15.45
C ALA A 441 -19.29 -11.56 -14.04
N LYS A 442 -19.51 -12.38 -13.01
CA LYS A 442 -19.32 -11.95 -11.61
C LYS A 442 -17.90 -11.50 -11.31
N LEU A 443 -16.88 -12.17 -11.87
CA LEU A 443 -15.49 -11.75 -11.73
C LEU A 443 -15.24 -10.37 -12.36
N ARG A 444 -15.80 -10.13 -13.56
CA ARG A 444 -15.74 -8.81 -14.21
C ARG A 444 -16.45 -7.74 -13.38
N ASP A 445 -17.63 -8.03 -12.83
CA ASP A 445 -18.39 -7.08 -12.00
C ASP A 445 -17.67 -6.79 -10.66
N VAL A 446 -17.05 -7.80 -10.05
CA VAL A 446 -16.24 -7.59 -8.84
C VAL A 446 -15.00 -6.78 -9.16
N ALA A 447 -14.33 -7.07 -10.29
CA ALA A 447 -13.17 -6.30 -10.72
C ALA A 447 -13.52 -4.84 -11.00
N SER A 448 -14.64 -4.55 -11.68
CA SER A 448 -15.09 -3.18 -11.91
C SER A 448 -15.45 -2.48 -10.60
N ASN A 449 -16.18 -3.14 -9.69
CA ASN A 449 -16.54 -2.54 -8.40
C ASN A 449 -15.31 -2.27 -7.53
N VAL A 450 -14.31 -3.15 -7.54
CA VAL A 450 -13.04 -2.93 -6.82
C VAL A 450 -12.32 -1.73 -7.43
N GLN A 451 -12.23 -1.66 -8.76
CA GLN A 451 -11.63 -0.53 -9.45
C GLN A 451 -12.35 0.79 -9.12
N ASP A 452 -13.67 0.84 -9.21
CA ASP A 452 -14.47 2.03 -8.89
C ASP A 452 -14.29 2.45 -7.42
N SER A 453 -14.24 1.47 -6.50
CA SER A 453 -14.03 1.75 -5.08
C SER A 453 -12.61 2.28 -4.80
N PHE A 454 -11.61 1.78 -5.53
CA PHE A 454 -10.24 2.24 -5.46
C PHE A 454 -10.09 3.64 -6.02
N GLU A 455 -10.68 3.91 -7.19
CA GLU A 455 -10.71 5.24 -7.81
C GLU A 455 -11.44 6.27 -6.92
N ALA A 456 -12.58 5.91 -6.32
CA ALA A 456 -13.27 6.79 -5.38
C ALA A 456 -12.40 7.10 -4.15
N THR A 457 -11.80 6.08 -3.54
CA THR A 457 -10.98 6.28 -2.33
C THR A 457 -9.70 7.08 -2.63
N THR A 458 -9.05 6.80 -3.76
CA THR A 458 -7.83 7.53 -4.16
C THR A 458 -8.12 8.97 -4.56
N THR A 459 -9.22 9.23 -5.28
CA THR A 459 -9.60 10.61 -5.61
C THR A 459 -9.98 11.41 -4.37
N ASP A 460 -10.62 10.81 -3.37
CA ASP A 460 -10.92 11.49 -2.12
C ASP A 460 -9.66 11.76 -1.29
N GLN A 461 -8.72 10.81 -1.21
CA GLN A 461 -7.41 11.06 -0.57
C GLN A 461 -6.60 12.14 -1.31
N LEU A 462 -6.65 12.17 -2.64
CA LEU A 462 -6.01 13.21 -3.43
C LEU A 462 -6.66 14.59 -3.21
N LYS A 463 -7.99 14.67 -3.13
CA LYS A 463 -8.69 15.91 -2.78
C LYS A 463 -8.31 16.38 -1.38
N ASP A 464 -8.29 15.47 -0.40
CA ASP A 464 -7.93 15.81 0.98
C ASP A 464 -6.48 16.29 1.08
N SER A 465 -5.54 15.63 0.38
CA SER A 465 -4.14 16.08 0.32
C SER A 465 -4.00 17.42 -0.40
N LEU A 466 -4.75 17.67 -1.48
CA LEU A 466 -4.79 18.98 -2.15
C LEU A 466 -5.34 20.06 -1.23
N LEU A 467 -6.41 19.79 -0.47
CA LEU A 467 -6.95 20.72 0.52
C LEU A 467 -5.96 20.98 1.65
N ALA A 468 -5.24 19.95 2.11
CA ALA A 468 -4.18 20.09 3.11
C ALA A 468 -3.04 20.97 2.58
N VAL A 469 -2.56 20.72 1.35
CA VAL A 469 -1.54 21.55 0.70
C VAL A 469 -2.02 22.97 0.47
N GLN A 470 -3.27 23.17 0.06
CA GLN A 470 -3.88 24.50 -0.05
C GLN A 470 -3.91 25.19 1.31
N SER A 471 -4.30 24.50 2.38
CA SER A 471 -4.32 25.09 3.73
C SER A 471 -2.91 25.44 4.23
N LEU A 472 -1.91 24.62 3.93
CA LEU A 472 -0.50 24.92 4.22
C LEU A 472 -0.01 26.10 3.42
N ARG A 473 -0.34 26.14 2.11
CA ARG A 473 -0.02 27.26 1.23
C ARG A 473 -0.66 28.54 1.76
N ASP A 474 -1.94 28.50 2.12
CA ASP A 474 -2.68 29.65 2.61
C ASP A 474 -2.18 30.09 3.99
N SER A 475 -1.73 29.17 4.85
CA SER A 475 -1.09 29.48 6.13
C SER A 475 0.29 30.13 5.94
N LEU A 476 1.12 29.60 5.03
CA LEU A 476 2.43 30.18 4.70
C LEU A 476 2.29 31.54 4.02
N LEU A 477 1.29 31.67 3.16
CA LEU A 477 0.95 32.92 2.50
C LEU A 477 0.38 33.92 3.51
N ALA A 478 -0.44 33.52 4.48
CA ALA A 478 -0.96 34.42 5.53
C ALA A 478 0.14 35.05 6.39
N GLU A 479 1.24 34.34 6.64
CA GLU A 479 2.43 34.88 7.33
C GLU A 479 3.34 35.69 6.40
N SER A 480 3.14 35.59 5.09
CA SER A 480 3.91 36.29 4.06
C SER A 480 3.28 37.62 3.68
N GLN A 481 4.14 38.61 3.44
CA GLN A 481 3.77 39.92 2.87
C GLN A 481 3.11 39.81 1.48
N PHE A 482 3.20 38.64 0.84
CA PHE A 482 2.55 38.30 -0.43
C PHE A 482 1.25 37.50 -0.28
N GLY A 483 0.73 37.33 0.95
CA GLY A 483 -0.45 36.51 1.23
C GLY A 483 -1.76 37.02 0.68
N HIS A 484 -1.87 38.34 0.57
CA HIS A 484 -2.90 39.00 -0.20
C HIS A 484 -2.26 39.53 -1.47
N VAL A 485 -2.86 39.23 -2.63
CA VAL A 485 -2.46 39.85 -3.90
C VAL A 485 -2.74 41.34 -3.80
N LYS A 486 -1.77 42.09 -3.30
CA LYS A 486 -1.76 43.55 -3.33
C LYS A 486 -1.28 43.92 -4.74
N LEU A 487 -2.21 44.31 -5.60
CA LEU A 487 -1.93 44.77 -6.96
C LEU A 487 -1.21 46.12 -7.01
N VAL A 488 -0.91 46.72 -5.85
CA VAL A 488 -0.28 48.02 -5.73
C VAL A 488 0.99 47.86 -4.91
N ASP A 489 2.09 48.36 -5.47
CA ASP A 489 3.41 48.36 -4.86
C ASP A 489 3.41 49.24 -3.59
N PRO A 490 3.83 48.72 -2.42
CA PRO A 490 3.91 49.51 -1.19
C PRO A 490 4.81 50.75 -1.33
N GLU A 491 5.82 50.74 -2.22
CA GLU A 491 6.64 51.91 -2.49
C GLU A 491 5.86 53.01 -3.21
N MET A 492 4.96 52.63 -4.14
CA MET A 492 4.07 53.58 -4.80
C MET A 492 3.05 54.16 -3.80
N GLU A 493 2.49 53.34 -2.91
CA GLU A 493 1.57 53.83 -1.88
C GLU A 493 2.26 54.79 -0.90
N GLY A 494 3.50 54.48 -0.50
CA GLY A 494 4.35 55.40 0.26
C GLY A 494 4.62 56.71 -0.48
N SER A 495 4.94 56.65 -1.78
CA SER A 495 5.17 57.84 -2.59
C SER A 495 3.90 58.71 -2.74
N ILE A 496 2.71 58.10 -2.83
CA ILE A 496 1.43 58.81 -2.88
C ILE A 496 1.12 59.48 -1.54
N GLN A 497 1.44 58.82 -0.42
CA GLN A 497 1.30 59.43 0.90
C GLN A 497 2.23 60.64 1.07
N VAL A 498 3.49 60.53 0.64
CA VAL A 498 4.44 61.65 0.64
C VAL A 498 3.95 62.77 -0.27
N LEU A 499 3.47 62.46 -1.47
CA LEU A 499 2.91 63.45 -2.40
C LEU A 499 1.71 64.18 -1.76
N ASN A 500 0.82 63.47 -1.06
CA ASN A 500 -0.30 64.09 -0.35
C ASN A 500 0.17 65.00 0.80
N GLN A 501 1.22 64.62 1.53
CA GLN A 501 1.80 65.47 2.57
C GLN A 501 2.41 66.74 1.97
N GLU A 502 3.15 66.62 0.86
CA GLU A 502 3.69 67.76 0.12
C GLU A 502 2.58 68.65 -0.46
N LEU A 503 1.51 68.06 -0.99
CA LEU A 503 0.37 68.80 -1.52
C LEU A 503 -0.37 69.57 -0.42
N ASN A 504 -0.57 68.96 0.75
CA ASN A 504 -1.10 69.64 1.93
C ASN A 504 -0.17 70.76 2.41
N HIS A 505 1.14 70.56 2.34
CA HIS A 505 2.12 71.59 2.68
C HIS A 505 2.03 72.76 1.69
N VAL A 506 1.97 72.49 0.39
CA VAL A 506 1.77 73.50 -0.66
C VAL A 506 0.44 74.23 -0.50
N GLN A 507 -0.64 73.52 -0.16
CA GLN A 507 -1.94 74.11 0.12
C GLN A 507 -1.87 75.05 1.32
N SER A 508 -1.23 74.64 2.41
CA SER A 508 -1.05 75.51 3.59
C SER A 508 -0.23 76.76 3.27
N ARG A 509 0.80 76.64 2.41
CA ARG A 509 1.58 77.78 1.93
C ARG A 509 0.76 78.68 1.01
N LEU A 510 -0.10 78.11 0.17
CA LEU A 510 -1.01 78.88 -0.68
C LEU A 510 -2.03 79.65 0.17
N GLU A 511 -2.59 79.02 1.20
CA GLU A 511 -3.49 79.68 2.16
C GLU A 511 -2.80 80.82 2.92
N GLN A 512 -1.52 80.64 3.28
CA GLN A 512 -0.70 81.72 3.86
C GLN A 512 -0.46 82.87 2.87
N VAL A 513 -0.13 82.56 1.62
CA VAL A 513 0.05 83.58 0.58
C VAL A 513 -1.25 84.30 0.26
N ASP A 514 -2.39 83.61 0.24
CA ASP A 514 -3.71 84.24 0.09
C ASP A 514 -4.06 85.12 1.30
N ALA A 515 -3.70 84.71 2.53
CA ALA A 515 -3.83 85.54 3.72
C ALA A 515 -2.94 86.80 3.63
N GLU A 516 -1.70 86.69 3.15
CA GLU A 516 -0.82 87.84 2.89
C GLU A 516 -1.36 88.74 1.76
N MET A 517 -1.88 88.15 0.69
CA MET A 517 -2.44 88.89 -0.45
C MET A 517 -3.73 89.62 -0.07
N THR A 518 -4.57 89.03 0.79
CA THR A 518 -5.75 89.71 1.36
C THR A 518 -5.36 90.84 2.31
N LEU A 519 -4.28 90.71 3.10
CA LEU A 519 -3.73 91.81 3.89
C LEU A 519 -3.19 92.95 3.02
N ILE A 520 -2.48 92.64 1.92
CA ILE A 520 -2.00 93.64 0.95
C ILE A 520 -3.19 94.33 0.25
N ARG A 521 -4.25 93.58 -0.10
CA ARG A 521 -5.47 94.14 -0.69
C ARG A 521 -6.23 95.02 0.31
N GLY A 522 -6.28 94.64 1.59
CA GLY A 522 -6.83 95.47 2.67
C GLY A 522 -6.03 96.76 2.91
N ARG A 523 -4.70 96.71 2.76
CA ARG A 523 -3.82 97.90 2.83
C ARG A 523 -4.00 98.82 1.64
N ARG A 524 -4.20 98.28 0.42
CA ARG A 524 -4.60 99.06 -0.76
C ARG A 524 -5.99 99.68 -0.62
N GLY A 525 -6.96 98.97 -0.03
CA GLY A 525 -8.28 99.52 0.26
C GLY A 525 -8.24 100.78 1.14
N LYS A 526 -7.38 100.79 2.17
CA LYS A 526 -7.14 101.99 3.00
C LYS A 526 -6.38 103.09 2.24
N GLN A 527 -5.49 102.73 1.32
CA GLN A 527 -4.81 103.68 0.42
C GLN A 527 -5.78 104.33 -0.56
N ASP A 528 -6.68 103.57 -1.16
CA ASP A 528 -7.73 104.06 -2.07
C ASP A 528 -8.77 104.94 -1.33
N GLU A 529 -9.06 104.64 -0.05
CA GLU A 529 -9.91 105.46 0.81
C GLU A 529 -9.23 106.77 1.23
N LEU A 530 -7.90 106.76 1.42
CA LEU A 530 -7.09 107.96 1.66
C LEU A 530 -6.99 108.84 0.40
N ILE A 531 -6.81 108.22 -0.77
CA ILE A 531 -6.79 108.93 -2.07
C ILE A 531 -8.16 109.55 -2.36
N ARG A 532 -9.28 108.89 -2.01
CA ARG A 532 -10.63 109.47 -2.13
C ARG A 532 -10.91 110.62 -1.15
N ARG A 533 -10.26 110.67 0.01
CA ARG A 533 -10.44 111.74 1.01
C ARG A 533 -9.58 112.97 0.77
N TRP A 534 -8.49 112.84 0.01
CA TRP A 534 -7.53 113.92 -0.24
C TRP A 534 -7.30 114.21 -1.74
N GLY A 535 -7.97 113.49 -2.63
CA GLY A 535 -8.03 113.76 -4.06
C GLY A 535 -9.32 114.49 -4.44
N SER A 536 -9.34 115.79 -4.17
CA SER A 536 -10.20 116.80 -4.79
C SER A 536 -9.32 117.91 -5.32
#